data_AF-A0A840WBT2-F1
#
_entry.id   AF-A0A840WBT2-F1
#
_cell.length_a   1.000
_cell.length_b   1.000
_cell.length_c   1.000
_cell.angle_alpha   90.00
_cell.angle_beta   90.00
_cell.angle_gamma   90.00
#
_symmetry.space_group_name_H-M   'P 1'
#
loop_
_entity.id
_entity.type
_entity.pdbx_description
1 polymer ?
#
loop_
_entity_poly.entity_id
_entity_poly.type
_entity_poly.pdbx_seq_one_letter_code
_entity_poly.pdbx_strand_id
1 'polypeptide(L)' 'MELWPAGHVFRARNRVRVLVAGGFHPRFARNTGTGDQLTAQMRAVGFEVLHDADHPSSITLPSRAPGVPRPR' A
#
# COMPACT_ATOMS: atom_id res chain seq x y z
N MET A 1 -1.42 6.99 5.98
CA MET A 1 0.04 7.06 5.68
C MET A 1 0.24 7.68 4.32
N GLU A 2 1.38 8.31 4.07
CA GLU A 2 1.72 8.86 2.75
C GLU A 2 2.53 7.85 1.94
N LEU A 3 2.16 7.68 0.67
CA LEU A 3 2.93 6.89 -0.29
C LEU A 3 3.81 7.83 -1.11
N TRP A 4 4.92 7.30 -1.62
CA TRP A 4 5.76 8.08 -2.53
C TRP A 4 4.99 8.52 -3.78
N PRO A 5 5.31 9.71 -4.31
CA PRO A 5 4.63 10.24 -5.49
C PRO A 5 4.86 9.35 -6.70
N ALA A 6 3.83 9.21 -7.52
CA ALA A 6 3.87 8.48 -8.79
C ALA A 6 3.20 9.30 -9.89
N GLY A 7 3.84 9.37 -11.06
CA GLY A 7 3.26 9.92 -12.28
C GLY A 7 2.98 8.79 -13.27
N HIS A 8 1.72 8.39 -13.40
CA HIS A 8 1.32 7.33 -14.34
C HIS A 8 -0.02 7.62 -15.01
N VAL A 9 -0.14 7.27 -16.29
CA VAL A 9 -1.41 7.32 -17.03
C VAL A 9 -1.89 5.89 -17.25
N PHE A 10 -2.91 5.48 -16.49
CA PHE A 10 -3.59 4.21 -16.72
C PHE A 10 -4.40 4.31 -18.02
N ARG A 11 -3.98 3.57 -19.05
CA ARG A 11 -4.70 3.52 -20.34
C ARG A 11 -6.02 2.77 -20.19
N ALA A 12 -6.89 2.92 -21.19
CA ALA A 12 -8.10 2.10 -21.26
C ALA A 12 -7.74 0.62 -21.14
N ARG A 13 -8.55 -0.13 -20.38
CA ARG A 13 -8.37 -1.56 -20.04
C ARG A 13 -7.23 -1.88 -19.06
N ASN A 14 -6.39 -0.93 -18.66
CA ASN A 14 -5.53 -1.12 -17.48
C ASN A 14 -6.39 -1.27 -16.24
N ARG A 15 -5.87 -1.98 -15.23
CA ARG A 15 -6.47 -2.06 -13.90
C ARG A 15 -5.48 -1.56 -12.87
N VAL A 16 -5.98 -0.79 -11.91
CA VAL A 16 -5.23 -0.47 -10.70
C VAL A 16 -5.31 -1.67 -9.77
N ARG A 17 -4.17 -2.08 -9.22
CA ARG A 17 -4.09 -3.11 -8.18
C ARG A 17 -3.34 -2.54 -6.99
N VAL A 18 -3.85 -2.81 -5.80
CA VAL A 18 -3.21 -2.48 -4.53
C VAL A 18 -2.72 -3.79 -3.90
N LEU A 19 -1.47 -3.80 -3.44
CA LEU A 19 -0.89 -4.89 -2.66
C LEU A 19 -0.71 -4.39 -1.23
N VAL A 20 -1.26 -5.13 -0.27
CA VAL A 20 -1.07 -4.91 1.17
C VAL A 20 -0.31 -6.11 1.72
N ALA A 21 0.75 -5.86 2.47
CA ALA A 21 1.61 -6.91 3.04
C ALA A 21 2.16 -6.48 4.40
N GLY A 22 2.45 -7.45 5.26
CA GLY A 22 3.03 -7.23 6.60
C GLY A 22 4.53 -6.88 6.61
N GLY A 23 5.18 -6.73 5.46
CA GLY A 23 6.60 -6.39 5.37
C GLY A 23 7.12 -6.29 3.94
N PHE A 24 8.34 -5.76 3.79
CA PHE A 24 9.05 -5.64 2.52
C PHE A 24 10.56 -5.88 2.72
N HIS A 25 10.91 -7.13 3.00
CA HIS A 25 12.30 -7.57 3.12
C HIS A 25 12.93 -7.71 1.72
N PRO A 26 14.22 -7.36 1.52
CA PRO A 26 15.20 -6.90 2.52
C PRO A 26 15.21 -5.40 2.78
N ARG A 27 14.34 -4.62 2.12
CA ARG A 27 14.32 -3.16 2.25
C ARG A 27 14.11 -2.70 3.69
N PHE A 28 13.25 -3.40 4.44
CA PHE A 28 13.06 -3.19 5.88
C PHE A 28 13.38 -4.47 6.66
N ALA A 29 13.85 -4.29 7.90
CA ALA A 29 13.99 -5.39 8.85
C ALA A 29 12.65 -6.12 9.02
N ARG A 30 12.70 -7.44 9.17
CA ARG A 30 11.48 -8.25 9.37
C ARG A 30 10.86 -7.89 10.71
N ASN A 31 9.55 -7.66 10.75
CA ASN A 31 8.82 -7.58 12.01
C ASN A 31 8.83 -8.96 12.68
N THR A 32 9.42 -9.07 13.89
CA THR A 32 9.51 -10.32 14.65
C THR A 32 8.16 -10.89 15.08
N GLY A 33 7.10 -10.09 15.09
CA GLY A 33 5.77 -10.50 15.53
C GLY A 33 5.64 -10.70 17.04
N THR A 34 6.71 -10.46 17.82
CA THR A 34 6.77 -10.64 19.27
C THR A 34 6.55 -9.33 20.04
N GLY A 35 6.69 -8.18 19.37
CA GLY A 35 6.78 -6.86 19.99
C GLY A 35 8.22 -6.45 20.32
N ASP A 36 9.16 -7.38 20.29
CA ASP A 36 10.59 -7.15 20.51
C ASP A 36 11.39 -7.41 19.22
N GLN A 37 11.98 -6.36 18.66
CA GLN A 37 12.76 -6.42 17.42
C GLN A 37 14.24 -6.75 17.65
N LEU A 38 14.70 -6.87 18.90
CA LEU A 38 16.11 -7.13 19.24
C LEU A 38 16.44 -8.63 19.30
N THR A 39 15.42 -9.49 19.27
CA THR A 39 15.62 -10.94 19.31
C THR A 39 15.49 -11.58 17.93
N ALA A 40 16.11 -12.74 17.74
CA ALA A 40 15.91 -13.56 16.55
C ALA A 40 14.63 -14.41 16.60
N GLN A 41 13.88 -14.36 17.70
CA GLN A 41 12.66 -15.14 17.88
C GLN A 41 11.53 -14.57 17.02
N MET A 42 10.83 -15.46 16.32
CA MET A 42 9.82 -15.10 15.34
C MET A 42 8.49 -15.73 15.72
N ARG A 43 7.42 -14.92 15.68
CA ARG A 43 6.04 -15.38 15.87
C ARG A 43 5.21 -15.00 14.66
N ALA A 44 4.44 -15.97 14.14
CA ALA A 44 3.49 -15.70 13.07
C ALA A 44 2.41 -14.72 13.55
N VAL A 45 2.08 -13.76 12.69
CA VAL A 45 1.03 -12.77 12.95
C VAL A 45 -0.02 -12.90 11.86
N GLY A 46 -1.28 -13.04 12.28
CA GLY A 46 -2.43 -12.95 11.38
C GLY A 46 -2.72 -11.49 11.06
N PHE A 47 -2.94 -11.19 9.78
CA PHE A 47 -3.36 -9.87 9.32
C PHE A 47 -4.75 -9.99 8.69
N GLU A 48 -5.60 -9.05 9.03
CA GLU A 48 -6.92 -8.87 8.40
C GLU A 48 -6.99 -7.45 7.82
N VAL A 49 -7.50 -7.34 6.60
CA VAL A 49 -7.72 -6.04 5.94
C VAL A 49 -9.22 -5.81 5.86
N LEU A 50 -9.74 -5.06 6.84
CA LEU A 50 -11.14 -4.63 6.84
C LEU A 50 -11.33 -3.52 5.81
N HIS A 51 -12.34 -3.64 4.94
CA HIS A 51 -12.60 -2.69 3.84
C HIS A 51 -14.10 -2.50 3.54
N ASP A 52 -14.95 -2.70 4.55
CA ASP A 52 -16.40 -2.53 4.44
C ASP A 52 -16.83 -1.07 4.73
N ALA A 53 -18.14 -0.83 4.85
CA ALA A 53 -18.69 0.51 5.09
C ALA A 53 -18.34 1.07 6.48
N ASP A 54 -18.22 0.21 7.49
CA ASP A 54 -17.85 0.59 8.86
C ASP A 54 -16.32 0.72 8.99
N HIS A 55 -15.57 0.06 8.11
CA HIS A 55 -14.11 0.08 8.03
C HIS A 55 -13.62 0.49 6.63
N PRO A 56 -13.76 1.77 6.23
CA PRO A 56 -13.58 2.20 4.84
C PRO A 56 -12.11 2.38 4.41
N SER A 57 -11.30 1.33 4.56
CA SER A 57 -9.92 1.29 4.07
C SER A 57 -9.87 1.58 2.57
N SER A 58 -9.10 2.60 2.18
CA SER A 58 -9.00 3.02 0.78
C SER A 58 -7.63 3.60 0.44
N ILE A 59 -7.32 3.70 -0.85
CA ILE A 59 -6.17 4.45 -1.37
C ILE A 59 -6.68 5.68 -2.12
N THR A 60 -6.17 6.85 -1.76
CA THR A 60 -6.44 8.09 -2.48
C THR A 60 -5.39 8.27 -3.57
N LEU A 61 -5.81 8.16 -4.82
CA LEU A 61 -4.96 8.45 -5.96
C LEU A 61 -5.11 9.93 -6.34
N PRO A 62 -4.02 10.71 -6.36
CA PRO A 62 -4.09 12.07 -6.88
C PRO A 62 -4.43 12.00 -8.37
N SER A 63 -5.61 12.49 -8.75
CA SER A 63 -6.03 12.61 -10.14
C SER A 63 -5.75 14.00 -10.66
N ARG A 64 -5.41 14.09 -11.94
CA ARG A 64 -5.33 15.37 -12.64
C ARG A 64 -6.69 16.09 -12.61
N ALA A 65 -6.68 17.39 -12.33
CA ALA A 65 -7.88 18.21 -12.44
C ALA A 65 -8.51 18.11 -13.85
N PRO A 66 -9.84 18.13 -13.97
CA PRO A 66 -10.52 18.22 -15.25
C PRO A 66 -9.99 19.40 -16.08
N GLY A 67 -9.85 19.22 -17.40
CA GLY A 67 -9.50 20.31 -18.35
C GLY A 67 -8.01 20.56 -18.58
N VAL A 68 -7.12 19.93 -17.82
CA VAL A 68 -5.67 20.10 -18.05
C VAL A 68 -5.25 19.13 -19.20
N PRO A 69 -4.58 19.58 -20.30
CA PRO A 69 -4.37 18.81 -21.54
C PRO A 69 -3.28 17.73 -21.46
N ARG A 70 -3.50 16.50 -21.94
CA ARG A 70 -2.55 15.36 -21.79
C ARG A 70 -1.10 15.75 -22.19
N PRO A 71 -0.08 15.38 -21.38
CA PRO A 71 1.31 15.55 -21.81
C PRO A 71 1.53 14.76 -23.11
N ARG A 72 2.38 15.31 -23.98
CA ARG A 72 2.74 14.68 -25.27
C ARG A 72 3.47 13.37 -25.05
#